data_AF-A0A1S1MV83-F1
#
_entry.id   AF-A0A1S1MV83-F1
#
_cell.length_a   1.000
_cell.length_b   1.000
_cell.length_c   1.000
_cell.angle_alpha   90.00
_cell.angle_beta   90.00
_cell.angle_gamma   90.00
#
_symmetry.space_group_name_H-M   'P 1'
#
loop_
_entity.id
_entity.type
_entity.pdbx_description
1 polymer ?
#
loop_
_entity_poly.entity_id
_entity_poly.type
_entity_poly.pdbx_seq_one_letter_code
_entity_poly.pdbx_strand_id
1 'polypeptide(L)'
;MKRFNKVALIPAAVAAVLAGNAYAGTEACFEVYKGADALAVTAFDTIYTGAACVAEASRTGAAADNLEATNEAGIAYELTGDLTVDFDAVDGTNTDQHIVYIPTTDIPGGTKITIALTGATFAGNSNQIHLVKDTDGAGAGTDFEAVASSDGTVDGASTITFLTKAGITIGAGTRLAFSRVSTGADSTAIDPVGIKIANTTCTSTSQASQSVTIAATSAVTDGGTGYNIQGAVSNAQKVADISPQFYPLYAGTTAEVQVNAESSNSEGTAIVARTQFVYNADATDRLIATSSQAIYKTGYYNRASLLDQAITLDADDHVETAFVASSEPGANVKMRLYNGRTAATGVLDTAVEVQTGTTPGAFGLTQGTATVYNTEAVTLFTESDGAGDVETNPQTAAPLLGADYNEMFYVVENNPTDGIMNFNYNVTTHYTLDFGTAGELDHCADNKVTHEVGVNGAVLKVPYVVNSEGNFVRITNEHDESAEVTVDVFSESADGNDGTRKVMAVELGSVPAKSSVVYFVPTLISEAVSQKQYEGADGGYGDLGSNGSFSPNRHSVTFTVTAPKNSVHGVSVQKVVGRSDRVMPVLDQNDWSQ
;
A
#
# COMPACT_ATOMS: atom_id res chain seq x y z
N MET A 1 2.31 -47.19 80.61
CA MET A 1 1.88 -47.51 79.24
C MET A 1 2.30 -46.38 78.31
N LYS A 2 3.10 -46.66 77.28
CA LYS A 2 3.12 -45.94 75.99
C LYS A 2 3.67 -46.93 74.96
N ARG A 3 2.85 -47.30 73.98
CA ARG A 3 3.14 -48.29 72.95
C ARG A 3 3.91 -47.61 71.81
N PHE A 4 4.99 -48.25 71.38
CA PHE A 4 5.64 -48.01 70.10
C PHE A 4 5.13 -49.00 69.04
N ASN A 5 5.28 -48.60 67.77
CA ASN A 5 5.22 -49.36 66.49
C ASN A 5 3.94 -49.23 65.65
N LYS A 6 4.03 -48.49 64.52
CA LYS A 6 4.34 -49.03 63.16
C LYS A 6 4.15 -47.91 62.11
N VAL A 7 5.24 -47.25 61.71
CA VAL A 7 5.31 -46.52 60.44
C VAL A 7 5.65 -47.56 59.38
N ALA A 8 4.69 -47.88 58.50
CA ALA A 8 4.89 -48.85 57.44
C ALA A 8 5.74 -48.20 56.33
N LEU A 9 6.79 -48.93 55.94
CA LEU A 9 7.69 -48.63 54.85
C LEU A 9 6.90 -48.50 53.53
N ILE A 10 7.02 -47.35 52.88
CA ILE A 10 6.84 -47.27 51.43
C ILE A 10 8.09 -47.93 50.82
N PRO A 11 7.98 -48.95 49.95
CA PRO A 11 9.14 -49.60 49.36
C PRO A 11 9.95 -48.59 48.53
N ALA A 12 11.26 -48.54 48.75
CA ALA A 12 12.22 -47.74 47.97
C ALA A 12 12.20 -48.03 46.46
N ALA A 13 11.49 -49.08 46.01
CA ALA A 13 11.23 -49.36 44.60
C ALA A 13 10.25 -48.36 43.93
N VAL A 14 9.34 -47.72 44.68
CA VAL A 14 8.45 -46.69 44.12
C VAL A 14 9.19 -45.35 43.94
N ALA A 15 10.11 -45.03 44.86
CA ALA A 15 10.95 -43.83 44.75
C ALA A 15 12.03 -43.94 43.65
N ALA A 16 12.49 -45.16 43.32
CA ALA A 16 13.46 -45.39 42.25
C ALA A 16 12.83 -45.42 40.85
N VAL A 17 11.54 -45.81 40.72
CA VAL A 17 10.81 -45.78 39.44
C VAL A 17 10.31 -44.36 39.08
N LEU A 18 10.20 -43.46 40.06
CA LEU A 18 9.94 -42.03 39.87
C LEU A 18 11.21 -41.19 39.58
N ALA A 19 12.39 -41.81 39.52
CA ALA A 19 13.69 -41.14 39.33
C ALA A 19 14.35 -41.42 37.96
N GLY A 20 13.60 -42.01 37.03
CA GLY A 20 13.98 -42.07 35.61
C GLY A 20 13.34 -40.91 34.86
N ASN A 21 14.06 -39.78 34.78
CA ASN A 21 13.78 -38.60 33.94
C ASN A 21 12.49 -37.81 34.19
N ALA A 22 12.05 -37.65 35.46
CA ALA A 22 11.13 -36.57 35.81
C ALA A 22 11.86 -35.21 35.68
N TYR A 23 12.06 -34.72 34.46
CA TYR A 23 12.54 -33.36 34.23
C TYR A 23 11.47 -32.40 34.77
N ALA A 24 11.83 -31.57 35.74
CA ALA A 24 10.98 -30.49 36.23
C ALA A 24 11.15 -29.27 35.30
N GLY A 25 10.78 -29.44 34.03
CA GLY A 25 10.90 -28.38 33.03
C GLY A 25 9.96 -27.21 33.31
N THR A 26 10.31 -26.03 32.78
CA THR A 26 9.66 -24.75 33.10
C THR A 26 8.59 -24.33 32.10
N GLU A 27 8.53 -24.97 30.93
CA GLU A 27 7.56 -24.69 29.86
C GLU A 27 7.55 -25.83 28.82
N ALA A 28 6.44 -26.02 28.12
CA ALA A 28 6.39 -26.83 26.91
C ALA A 28 6.81 -26.03 25.68
N CYS A 29 7.21 -26.74 24.64
CA CYS A 29 7.64 -26.16 23.36
C CYS A 29 6.73 -26.58 22.21
N PHE A 30 6.75 -25.77 21.16
CA PHE A 30 6.14 -26.11 19.87
C PHE A 30 7.20 -26.06 18.77
N GLU A 31 7.19 -27.07 17.91
CA GLU A 31 7.85 -27.05 16.60
C GLU A 31 6.77 -26.89 15.54
N VAL A 32 6.98 -25.95 14.60
CA VAL A 32 6.08 -25.70 13.47
C VAL A 32 6.94 -25.61 12.23
N TYR A 33 6.73 -26.51 11.30
CA TYR A 33 7.55 -26.55 10.08
C TYR A 33 6.79 -27.20 8.93
N LYS A 34 7.13 -26.75 7.72
CA LYS A 34 6.64 -27.32 6.48
C LYS A 34 7.58 -28.38 5.91
N GLY A 35 7.01 -29.30 5.15
CA GLY A 35 7.67 -30.41 4.48
C GLY A 35 6.98 -30.79 3.18
N ALA A 36 7.60 -31.67 2.39
CA ALA A 36 6.90 -32.29 1.26
C ALA A 36 5.71 -33.14 1.75
N ASP A 37 4.80 -33.47 0.84
CA ASP A 37 3.67 -34.38 1.10
C ASP A 37 4.14 -35.70 1.72
N ALA A 38 3.41 -36.11 2.75
CA ALA A 38 3.70 -37.26 3.60
C ALA A 38 5.11 -37.20 4.21
N LEU A 39 5.65 -36.00 4.47
CA LEU A 39 6.92 -35.87 5.18
C LEU A 39 6.73 -36.40 6.60
N ALA A 40 7.55 -37.40 6.96
CA ALA A 40 7.64 -37.88 8.32
C ALA A 40 8.00 -36.75 9.29
N VAL A 41 7.34 -36.73 10.46
CA VAL A 41 7.71 -35.84 11.57
C VAL A 41 9.21 -36.01 11.90
N THR A 42 9.96 -34.91 11.81
CA THR A 42 11.41 -34.90 12.02
C THR A 42 11.75 -35.32 13.45
N ALA A 43 12.67 -36.28 13.58
CA ALA A 43 13.17 -36.78 14.87
C ALA A 43 12.05 -37.22 15.84
N PHE A 44 10.97 -37.82 15.32
CA PHE A 44 9.76 -38.14 16.09
C PHE A 44 9.99 -39.06 17.29
N ASP A 45 10.98 -39.95 17.20
CA ASP A 45 11.42 -40.88 18.25
C ASP A 45 12.39 -40.25 19.26
N THR A 46 12.96 -39.10 18.93
CA THR A 46 14.02 -38.46 19.70
C THR A 46 13.40 -37.62 20.81
N ILE A 47 13.79 -37.91 22.06
CA ILE A 47 13.34 -37.17 23.24
C ILE A 47 14.13 -35.87 23.38
N TYR A 48 13.44 -34.74 23.45
CA TYR A 48 14.04 -33.45 23.77
C TYR A 48 14.43 -33.38 25.26
N THR A 49 15.66 -33.02 25.55
CA THR A 49 16.28 -33.08 26.88
C THR A 49 16.35 -31.72 27.58
N GLY A 50 15.99 -30.64 26.87
CA GLY A 50 15.99 -29.29 27.42
C GLY A 50 14.86 -29.08 28.44
N ALA A 51 15.18 -28.40 29.54
CA ALA A 51 14.19 -28.04 30.56
C ALA A 51 13.33 -26.82 30.19
N ALA A 52 13.69 -26.10 29.12
CA ALA A 52 13.01 -24.94 28.55
C ALA A 52 13.19 -24.97 27.03
N CYS A 53 12.47 -24.10 26.30
CA CYS A 53 12.57 -24.08 24.85
C CYS A 53 13.84 -23.39 24.37
N VAL A 54 14.43 -23.93 23.30
CA VAL A 54 15.48 -23.21 22.57
C VAL A 54 14.88 -21.93 22.00
N ALA A 55 15.55 -20.81 22.25
CA ALA A 55 15.15 -19.52 21.71
C ALA A 55 15.03 -19.59 20.19
N GLU A 56 13.98 -18.99 19.63
CA GLU A 56 13.61 -19.13 18.21
C GLU A 56 14.79 -18.89 17.25
N ALA A 57 15.54 -17.81 17.46
CA ALA A 57 16.70 -17.45 16.63
C ALA A 57 17.91 -18.43 16.73
N SER A 58 17.86 -19.42 17.61
CA SER A 58 18.91 -20.42 17.84
C SER A 58 18.47 -21.85 17.48
N ARG A 59 17.23 -22.04 17.02
CA ARG A 59 16.75 -23.33 16.52
C ARG A 59 17.41 -23.65 15.20
N THR A 60 17.89 -24.89 15.02
CA THR A 60 18.59 -25.30 13.79
C THR A 60 18.16 -26.68 13.27
N GLY A 61 17.16 -27.31 13.88
CA GLY A 61 16.68 -28.63 13.50
C GLY A 61 16.32 -29.49 14.71
N ALA A 62 15.28 -30.32 14.58
CA ALA A 62 14.80 -31.19 15.65
C ALA A 62 15.89 -32.19 16.08
N ALA A 63 16.26 -32.14 17.37
CA ALA A 63 17.24 -33.03 17.98
C ALA A 63 16.93 -33.26 19.47
N ALA A 64 17.81 -33.99 20.16
CA ALA A 64 17.70 -34.21 21.60
C ALA A 64 17.98 -32.94 22.41
N ASP A 65 18.75 -32.00 21.88
CA ASP A 65 19.15 -30.74 22.54
C ASP A 65 18.74 -29.50 21.73
N ASN A 66 17.98 -29.69 20.66
CA ASN A 66 17.52 -28.61 19.79
C ASN A 66 16.10 -28.84 19.26
N LEU A 67 15.50 -27.76 18.76
CA LEU A 67 14.17 -27.74 18.18
C LEU A 67 14.23 -27.41 16.69
N GLU A 68 13.22 -27.84 15.95
CA GLU A 68 13.07 -27.46 14.53
C GLU A 68 12.94 -25.94 14.37
N ALA A 69 13.55 -25.40 13.32
CA ALA A 69 13.40 -23.98 13.00
C ALA A 69 11.95 -23.71 12.57
N THR A 70 11.36 -22.60 13.03
CA THR A 70 10.00 -22.26 12.60
C THR A 70 10.00 -21.97 11.11
N ASN A 71 9.15 -22.70 10.40
CA ASN A 71 8.87 -22.54 8.98
C ASN A 71 7.35 -22.61 8.82
N GLU A 72 6.69 -21.50 9.14
CA GLU A 72 5.24 -21.35 9.10
C GLU A 72 4.67 -21.16 7.68
N ALA A 73 3.36 -21.30 7.54
CA ALA A 73 2.61 -20.96 6.34
C ALA A 73 2.63 -19.45 6.08
N GLY A 74 3.06 -19.02 4.90
CA GLY A 74 2.90 -17.67 4.39
C GLY A 74 1.56 -17.55 3.66
N ILE A 75 0.70 -16.64 4.13
CA ILE A 75 -0.67 -16.46 3.61
C ILE A 75 -0.86 -15.01 3.16
N ALA A 76 -1.40 -14.83 1.96
CA ALA A 76 -1.86 -13.53 1.47
C ALA A 76 -2.98 -13.01 2.36
N TYR A 77 -2.82 -11.79 2.88
CA TYR A 77 -3.82 -11.17 3.74
C TYR A 77 -5.18 -11.07 3.03
N GLU A 78 -5.15 -10.76 1.76
CA GLU A 78 -6.30 -10.59 0.89
C GLU A 78 -7.17 -11.86 0.82
N LEU A 79 -6.60 -13.05 0.99
CA LEU A 79 -7.38 -14.30 1.06
C LEU A 79 -8.12 -14.50 2.38
N THR A 80 -7.77 -13.77 3.43
CA THR A 80 -8.16 -14.13 4.81
C THR A 80 -9.57 -13.70 5.21
N GLY A 81 -10.39 -13.21 4.29
CA GLY A 81 -11.78 -12.86 4.59
C GLY A 81 -12.61 -14.06 5.05
N ASP A 82 -12.42 -15.21 4.40
CA ASP A 82 -12.98 -16.49 4.84
C ASP A 82 -12.12 -17.70 4.39
N LEU A 83 -10.87 -17.76 4.84
CA LEU A 83 -9.92 -18.80 4.41
C LEU A 83 -9.94 -20.04 5.30
N THR A 84 -10.07 -21.22 4.70
CA THR A 84 -9.77 -22.49 5.36
C THR A 84 -8.43 -23.01 4.85
N VAL A 85 -7.52 -23.32 5.76
CA VAL A 85 -6.20 -23.87 5.45
C VAL A 85 -6.16 -25.30 5.97
N ASP A 86 -5.89 -26.24 5.06
CA ASP A 86 -5.57 -27.63 5.42
C ASP A 86 -4.05 -27.77 5.48
N PHE A 87 -3.50 -28.13 6.64
CA PHE A 87 -2.05 -28.31 6.77
C PHE A 87 -1.55 -29.62 6.14
N ASP A 88 -2.41 -30.46 5.59
CA ASP A 88 -2.03 -31.59 4.71
C ASP A 88 -1.75 -31.13 3.26
N ALA A 89 -2.04 -29.87 2.93
CA ALA A 89 -1.77 -29.28 1.62
C ALA A 89 -1.72 -27.75 1.71
N VAL A 90 -0.76 -27.23 2.48
CA VAL A 90 -0.67 -25.80 2.80
C VAL A 90 -0.38 -24.93 1.58
N ASP A 91 0.18 -25.49 0.50
CA ASP A 91 0.39 -24.82 -0.79
C ASP A 91 -0.68 -25.17 -1.84
N GLY A 92 -1.73 -25.88 -1.42
CA GLY A 92 -2.79 -26.39 -2.29
C GLY A 92 -2.42 -27.63 -3.11
N THR A 93 -1.21 -28.18 -2.93
CA THR A 93 -0.74 -29.39 -3.60
C THR A 93 -0.15 -30.41 -2.62
N ASN A 94 1.14 -30.29 -2.32
CA ASN A 94 1.94 -31.37 -1.75
C ASN A 94 2.94 -30.84 -0.70
N THR A 95 2.53 -29.85 0.09
CA THR A 95 3.32 -29.36 1.22
C THR A 95 2.53 -29.51 2.51
N ASP A 96 3.07 -30.28 3.44
CA ASP A 96 2.46 -30.52 4.75
C ASP A 96 3.05 -29.55 5.76
N GLN A 97 2.24 -29.06 6.69
CA GLN A 97 2.72 -28.33 7.86
C GLN A 97 2.47 -29.13 9.16
N HIS A 98 3.55 -29.46 9.84
CA HIS A 98 3.51 -30.16 11.11
C HIS A 98 3.42 -29.18 12.28
N ILE A 99 2.61 -29.53 13.29
CA ILE A 99 2.59 -28.88 14.60
C ILE A 99 2.92 -29.96 15.64
N VAL A 100 4.05 -29.81 16.31
CA VAL A 100 4.54 -30.77 17.31
C VAL A 100 4.62 -30.09 18.67
N TYR A 101 3.93 -30.65 19.65
CA TYR A 101 3.94 -30.20 21.04
C TYR A 101 4.90 -31.06 21.88
N ILE A 102 5.75 -30.43 22.67
CA ILE A 102 6.80 -31.09 23.45
C ILE A 102 6.71 -30.64 24.90
N PRO A 103 6.14 -31.44 25.82
CA PRO A 103 6.15 -31.11 27.23
C PRO A 103 7.54 -31.37 27.82
N THR A 104 8.04 -30.49 28.69
CA THR A 104 9.35 -30.66 29.37
C THR A 104 9.21 -31.25 30.78
N THR A 105 7.99 -31.56 31.20
CA THR A 105 7.66 -32.30 32.41
C THR A 105 6.75 -33.48 32.05
N ASP A 106 6.93 -34.62 32.72
CA ASP A 106 6.05 -35.78 32.55
C ASP A 106 4.57 -35.41 32.72
N ILE A 107 3.72 -35.90 31.82
CA ILE A 107 2.28 -35.70 31.88
C ILE A 107 1.61 -37.02 32.30
N PRO A 108 1.08 -37.12 33.53
CA PRO A 108 0.33 -38.29 33.97
C PRO A 108 -0.97 -38.47 33.17
N GLY A 109 -1.40 -39.71 32.99
CA GLY A 109 -2.68 -40.03 32.34
C GLY A 109 -3.87 -39.40 33.06
N GLY A 110 -4.88 -38.98 32.29
CA GLY A 110 -6.03 -38.22 32.81
C GLY A 110 -5.76 -36.72 33.03
N THR A 111 -4.58 -36.20 32.64
CA THR A 111 -4.33 -34.76 32.55
C THR A 111 -5.16 -34.11 31.45
N LYS A 112 -5.72 -32.95 31.77
CA LYS A 112 -6.42 -32.03 30.86
C LYS A 112 -5.43 -30.97 30.37
N ILE A 113 -5.16 -30.93 29.06
CA ILE A 113 -4.29 -29.92 28.42
C ILE A 113 -5.18 -28.99 27.58
N THR A 114 -5.10 -27.69 27.79
CA THR A 114 -5.86 -26.70 27.02
C THR A 114 -4.93 -26.01 26.03
N ILE A 115 -5.26 -26.09 24.75
CA ILE A 115 -4.53 -25.45 23.65
C ILE A 115 -5.38 -24.33 23.08
N ALA A 116 -4.78 -23.15 22.93
CA ALA A 116 -5.41 -21.99 22.32
C ALA A 116 -4.75 -21.66 20.98
N LEU A 117 -5.58 -21.30 20.00
CA LEU A 117 -5.21 -20.74 18.71
C LEU A 117 -5.67 -19.27 18.71
N THR A 118 -4.76 -18.34 18.41
CA THR A 118 -5.06 -16.92 18.31
C THR A 118 -4.97 -16.49 16.85
N GLY A 119 -5.97 -15.73 16.37
CA GLY A 119 -6.05 -15.29 14.97
C GLY A 119 -6.79 -16.26 14.04
N ALA A 120 -7.22 -17.42 14.53
CA ALA A 120 -7.96 -18.43 13.77
C ALA A 120 -8.81 -19.32 14.70
N THR A 121 -9.60 -20.20 14.09
CA THR A 121 -10.27 -21.34 14.75
C THR A 121 -9.81 -22.65 14.10
N PHE A 122 -9.90 -23.77 14.81
CA PHE A 122 -9.69 -25.08 14.17
C PHE A 122 -10.83 -25.36 13.17
N ALA A 123 -10.53 -25.98 12.03
CA ALA A 123 -11.53 -26.34 11.02
C ALA A 123 -11.07 -27.54 10.18
N GLY A 124 -12.02 -28.34 9.67
CA GLY A 124 -11.68 -29.48 8.81
C GLY A 124 -11.07 -30.68 9.55
N ASN A 125 -11.24 -30.75 10.88
CA ASN A 125 -10.63 -31.79 11.71
C ASN A 125 -11.59 -32.95 12.05
N SER A 126 -12.74 -33.05 11.36
CA SER A 126 -13.79 -34.04 11.68
C SER A 126 -14.21 -34.00 13.16
N ASN A 127 -14.17 -32.81 13.76
CA ASN A 127 -14.41 -32.58 15.19
C ASN A 127 -13.50 -33.35 16.17
N GLN A 128 -12.35 -33.89 15.75
CA GLN A 128 -11.42 -34.57 16.63
C GLN A 128 -9.96 -34.33 16.22
N ILE A 129 -9.10 -34.07 17.21
CA ILE A 129 -7.65 -33.94 17.03
C ILE A 129 -6.99 -34.85 18.06
N HIS A 130 -5.90 -35.50 17.67
CA HIS A 130 -5.10 -36.37 18.51
C HIS A 130 -3.71 -35.77 18.73
N LEU A 131 -3.15 -36.03 19.91
CA LEU A 131 -1.72 -35.92 20.14
C LEU A 131 -1.13 -37.31 19.99
N VAL A 132 -0.34 -37.54 18.95
CA VAL A 132 0.24 -38.84 18.62
C VAL A 132 1.73 -38.87 18.92
N LYS A 133 2.23 -40.03 19.36
CA LYS A 133 3.66 -40.30 19.55
C LYS A 133 4.07 -41.53 18.77
N ASP A 134 5.37 -41.67 18.55
CA ASP A 134 5.97 -42.93 18.12
C ASP A 134 5.69 -44.04 19.15
N THR A 135 5.24 -45.22 18.69
CA THR A 135 4.80 -46.31 19.58
C THR A 135 5.98 -46.98 20.26
N ASP A 136 7.09 -47.14 19.53
CA ASP A 136 8.26 -47.90 19.97
C ASP A 136 9.42 -47.03 20.49
N GLY A 137 9.37 -45.70 20.29
CA GLY A 137 10.48 -44.79 20.59
C GLY A 137 11.75 -45.15 19.81
N ALA A 138 11.59 -45.65 18.58
CA ALA A 138 12.61 -46.39 17.84
C ALA A 138 12.91 -45.86 16.42
N GLY A 139 12.25 -44.80 15.94
CA GLY A 139 12.66 -44.08 14.72
C GLY A 139 11.56 -43.88 13.69
N ALA A 140 11.93 -43.30 12.54
CA ALA A 140 11.06 -43.24 11.37
C ALA A 140 10.78 -44.66 10.84
N GLY A 141 9.51 -44.98 10.57
CA GLY A 141 9.06 -46.29 10.05
C GLY A 141 8.42 -47.24 11.08
N THR A 142 8.17 -46.76 12.30
CA THR A 142 7.37 -47.45 13.33
C THR A 142 5.99 -46.82 13.46
N ASP A 143 5.02 -47.62 13.90
CA ASP A 143 3.63 -47.19 14.05
C ASP A 143 3.52 -46.06 15.09
N PHE A 144 2.52 -45.20 14.92
CA PHE A 144 2.20 -44.18 15.92
C PHE A 144 0.87 -44.44 16.59
N GLU A 145 0.72 -43.92 17.81
CA GLU A 145 -0.53 -44.00 18.58
C GLU A 145 -0.88 -42.69 19.28
N ALA A 146 -2.18 -42.43 19.41
CA ALA A 146 -2.70 -41.31 20.17
C ALA A 146 -2.53 -41.55 21.69
N VAL A 147 -1.89 -40.57 22.33
CA VAL A 147 -1.75 -40.50 23.79
C VAL A 147 -2.69 -39.49 24.44
N ALA A 148 -3.24 -38.59 23.64
CA ALA A 148 -4.34 -37.72 24.03
C ALA A 148 -5.29 -37.50 22.86
N SER A 149 -6.53 -37.12 23.16
CA SER A 149 -7.51 -36.75 22.14
C SER A 149 -8.35 -35.59 22.62
N SER A 150 -8.78 -34.74 21.68
CA SER A 150 -9.63 -33.61 21.98
C SER A 150 -11.05 -34.06 22.38
N ASP A 151 -11.79 -33.18 23.05
CA ASP A 151 -13.12 -33.44 23.61
C ASP A 151 -14.28 -33.41 22.58
N GLY A 152 -13.98 -33.62 21.29
CA GLY A 152 -14.97 -34.00 20.27
C GLY A 152 -15.79 -32.86 19.66
N THR A 153 -15.49 -31.59 19.97
CA THR A 153 -16.03 -30.42 19.26
C THR A 153 -14.92 -29.38 19.12
N VAL A 154 -14.05 -29.58 18.13
CA VAL A 154 -12.91 -28.70 17.87
C VAL A 154 -13.16 -27.70 16.74
N ASP A 155 -13.96 -28.07 15.74
CA ASP A 155 -14.15 -27.21 14.57
C ASP A 155 -14.97 -25.97 14.96
N GLY A 156 -14.49 -24.78 14.58
CA GLY A 156 -15.02 -23.49 14.99
C GLY A 156 -14.57 -23.02 16.38
N ALA A 157 -13.77 -23.81 17.11
CA ALA A 157 -13.22 -23.40 18.40
C ALA A 157 -11.81 -22.79 18.22
N SER A 158 -11.52 -21.71 18.95
CA SER A 158 -10.17 -21.16 19.12
C SER A 158 -9.45 -21.74 20.33
N THR A 159 -10.13 -22.58 21.12
CA THR A 159 -9.56 -23.24 22.30
C THR A 159 -10.10 -24.65 22.38
N ILE A 160 -9.20 -25.63 22.45
CA ILE A 160 -9.52 -27.05 22.51
C ILE A 160 -8.90 -27.67 23.75
N THR A 161 -9.54 -28.72 24.26
CA THR A 161 -9.04 -29.48 25.40
C THR A 161 -8.66 -30.88 24.96
N PHE A 162 -7.43 -31.29 25.22
CA PHE A 162 -7.00 -32.68 25.14
C PHE A 162 -7.13 -33.36 26.50
N LEU A 163 -7.66 -34.58 26.49
CA LEU A 163 -7.60 -35.49 27.63
C LEU A 163 -6.59 -36.59 27.33
N THR A 164 -5.55 -36.68 28.17
CA THR A 164 -4.56 -37.77 28.07
C THR A 164 -5.17 -39.11 28.47
N LYS A 165 -4.80 -40.16 27.75
CA LYS A 165 -5.33 -41.51 27.94
C LYS A 165 -4.99 -42.01 29.36
N ALA A 166 -5.98 -42.66 30.00
CA ALA A 166 -5.80 -43.16 31.35
C ALA A 166 -4.75 -44.28 31.40
N GLY A 167 -3.91 -44.28 32.42
CA GLY A 167 -2.93 -45.34 32.67
C GLY A 167 -1.64 -45.27 31.85
N ILE A 168 -1.48 -44.25 30.99
CA ILE A 168 -0.21 -43.95 30.33
C ILE A 168 0.38 -42.65 30.88
N THR A 169 1.69 -42.57 31.00
CA THR A 169 2.41 -41.32 31.29
C THR A 169 3.12 -40.90 30.00
N ILE A 170 2.91 -39.66 29.57
CA ILE A 170 3.69 -39.06 28.49
C ILE A 170 4.99 -38.57 29.12
N GLY A 171 6.13 -39.09 28.66
CA GLY A 171 7.43 -38.69 29.19
C GLY A 171 7.80 -37.26 28.80
N ALA A 172 8.53 -36.56 29.67
CA ALA A 172 9.14 -35.28 29.34
C ALA A 172 10.01 -35.41 28.07
N GLY A 173 9.93 -34.40 27.21
CA GLY A 173 10.65 -34.31 25.94
C GLY A 173 10.02 -35.07 24.78
N THR A 174 8.92 -35.80 25.01
CA THR A 174 8.25 -36.55 23.93
C THR A 174 7.69 -35.59 22.88
N ARG A 175 7.98 -35.85 21.61
CA ARG A 175 7.38 -35.13 20.48
C ARG A 175 5.97 -35.65 20.23
N LEU A 176 4.98 -34.77 20.36
CA LEU A 176 3.58 -35.08 20.15
C LEU A 176 3.04 -34.33 18.94
N ALA A 177 2.89 -35.01 17.82
CA ALA A 177 2.34 -34.40 16.62
C ALA A 177 0.83 -34.26 16.73
N PHE A 178 0.30 -33.13 16.25
CA PHE A 178 -1.13 -32.92 16.07
C PHE A 178 -1.58 -33.70 14.84
N SER A 179 -2.59 -34.57 15.00
CA SER A 179 -3.12 -35.33 13.88
C SER A 179 -4.63 -35.51 13.90
N ARG A 180 -5.26 -35.55 12.73
CA ARG A 180 -6.68 -35.93 12.52
C ARG A 180 -6.91 -37.43 12.72
N VAL A 181 -5.87 -38.26 12.61
CA VAL A 181 -5.95 -39.71 12.83
C VAL A 181 -5.26 -40.13 14.13
N SER A 182 -5.75 -41.22 14.74
CA SER A 182 -5.28 -41.67 16.06
C SER A 182 -4.18 -42.72 16.02
N THR A 183 -3.97 -43.39 14.89
CA THR A 183 -2.95 -44.42 14.69
C THR A 183 -2.58 -44.50 13.22
N GLY A 184 -1.33 -44.86 12.91
CA GLY A 184 -0.87 -45.09 11.54
C GLY A 184 0.32 -46.03 11.50
N ALA A 185 0.60 -46.56 10.30
CA ALA A 185 1.66 -47.55 10.10
C ALA A 185 3.07 -46.97 10.26
N ASP A 186 3.23 -45.68 9.98
CA ASP A 186 4.45 -44.92 10.22
C ASP A 186 4.15 -43.41 10.30
N SER A 187 5.19 -42.61 10.60
CA SER A 187 5.10 -41.15 10.74
C SER A 187 4.73 -40.38 9.46
N THR A 188 4.74 -41.01 8.28
CA THR A 188 4.25 -40.41 7.03
C THR A 188 2.73 -40.48 6.90
N ALA A 189 2.08 -41.35 7.69
CA ALA A 189 0.63 -41.45 7.77
C ALA A 189 0.02 -40.48 8.80
N ILE A 190 0.81 -39.56 9.36
CA ILE A 190 0.33 -38.49 10.21
C ILE A 190 -0.43 -37.51 9.33
N ASP A 191 -1.71 -37.36 9.62
CA ASP A 191 -2.62 -36.46 8.90
C ASP A 191 -2.72 -35.13 9.65
N PRO A 192 -2.13 -34.01 9.17
CA PRO A 192 -2.09 -32.72 9.86
C PRO A 192 -3.48 -32.09 10.08
N VAL A 193 -3.55 -31.10 10.97
CA VAL A 193 -4.80 -30.42 11.33
C VAL A 193 -5.13 -29.25 10.39
N GLY A 194 -6.40 -28.86 10.30
CA GLY A 194 -6.82 -27.66 9.56
C GLY A 194 -7.22 -26.50 10.47
N ILE A 195 -7.15 -25.28 9.92
CA ILE A 195 -7.59 -24.05 10.58
C ILE A 195 -8.47 -23.21 9.65
N LYS A 196 -9.23 -22.29 10.24
CA LYS A 196 -10.02 -21.28 9.53
C LYS A 196 -9.69 -19.89 10.06
N ILE A 197 -9.34 -19.00 9.14
CA ILE A 197 -9.03 -17.58 9.35
C ILE A 197 -10.18 -16.77 8.73
N ALA A 198 -10.72 -15.82 9.48
CA ALA A 198 -11.82 -14.98 9.03
C ALA A 198 -11.61 -13.54 9.53
N ASN A 199 -10.94 -12.75 8.71
CA ASN A 199 -10.69 -11.33 8.93
C ASN A 199 -11.78 -10.50 8.25
N THR A 200 -12.02 -9.29 8.75
CA THR A 200 -13.08 -8.41 8.22
C THR A 200 -12.58 -7.01 7.89
N THR A 201 -11.29 -6.74 8.12
CA THR A 201 -10.69 -5.44 7.84
C THR A 201 -10.03 -5.49 6.48
N CYS A 202 -10.21 -4.45 5.67
CA CYS A 202 -9.47 -4.27 4.42
C CYS A 202 -7.95 -4.35 4.65
N THR A 203 -7.24 -4.70 3.58
CA THR A 203 -5.79 -4.88 3.54
C THR A 203 -5.08 -3.55 3.31
N SER A 204 -3.83 -3.37 3.75
CA SER A 204 -3.04 -2.23 3.27
C SER A 204 -1.56 -2.56 3.17
N THR A 205 -0.86 -1.86 2.28
CA THR A 205 0.58 -1.99 2.07
C THR A 205 1.42 -1.59 3.29
N SER A 206 0.82 -0.89 4.26
CA SER A 206 1.45 -0.47 5.52
C SER A 206 1.02 -1.30 6.73
N GLN A 207 0.14 -2.28 6.54
CA GLN A 207 -0.34 -3.13 7.62
C GLN A 207 0.81 -3.97 8.16
N ALA A 208 0.99 -3.97 9.48
CA ALA A 208 1.90 -4.92 10.11
C ALA A 208 1.40 -6.35 9.83
N SER A 209 2.31 -7.26 9.49
CA SER A 209 1.98 -8.68 9.32
C SER A 209 1.19 -9.17 10.54
N GLN A 210 0.08 -9.84 10.27
CA GLN A 210 -0.67 -10.57 11.28
C GLN A 210 -0.15 -11.99 11.36
N SER A 211 -0.45 -12.69 12.44
CA SER A 211 -0.02 -14.08 12.58
C SER A 211 -1.05 -14.90 13.33
N VAL A 212 -1.20 -16.14 12.91
CA VAL A 212 -1.88 -17.15 13.72
C VAL A 212 -0.85 -17.76 14.65
N THR A 213 -1.19 -17.87 15.93
CA THR A 213 -0.29 -18.47 16.94
C THR A 213 -0.98 -19.55 17.76
N ILE A 214 -0.23 -20.57 18.17
CA ILE A 214 -0.70 -21.67 19.03
C ILE A 214 0.03 -21.65 20.38
N ALA A 215 -0.68 -21.95 21.46
CA ALA A 215 -0.11 -22.06 22.80
C ALA A 215 -0.84 -23.09 23.66
N ALA A 216 -0.09 -23.84 24.47
CA ALA A 216 -0.64 -24.63 25.57
C ALA A 216 -0.82 -23.71 26.78
N THR A 217 -2.06 -23.34 27.10
CA THR A 217 -2.36 -22.31 28.10
C THR A 217 -2.56 -22.86 29.51
N SER A 218 -2.91 -24.14 29.62
CA SER A 218 -3.00 -24.83 30.91
C SER A 218 -2.83 -26.34 30.74
N ALA A 219 -2.30 -26.98 31.77
CA ALA A 219 -2.24 -28.43 31.89
C ALA A 219 -2.49 -28.80 33.36
N VAL A 220 -3.56 -29.55 33.63
CA VAL A 220 -4.02 -29.84 35.00
C VAL A 220 -4.35 -31.32 35.14
N THR A 221 -3.79 -31.97 36.16
CA THR A 221 -4.01 -33.41 36.40
C THR A 221 -5.45 -33.73 36.81
N ASP A 222 -5.76 -35.02 36.92
CA ASP A 222 -7.01 -35.53 37.51
C ASP A 222 -8.27 -34.95 36.85
N GLY A 223 -8.31 -34.97 35.51
CA GLY A 223 -9.42 -34.46 34.72
C GLY A 223 -9.62 -32.95 34.83
N GLY A 224 -8.60 -32.20 35.21
CA GLY A 224 -8.68 -30.75 35.38
C GLY A 224 -8.94 -30.27 36.82
N THR A 225 -8.85 -31.15 37.82
CA THR A 225 -9.13 -30.83 39.23
C THR A 225 -7.92 -30.95 40.15
N GLY A 226 -6.80 -31.47 39.63
CA GLY A 226 -5.56 -31.67 40.36
C GLY A 226 -4.61 -30.48 40.31
N TYR A 227 -3.32 -30.73 40.15
CA TYR A 227 -2.28 -29.70 40.16
C TYR A 227 -1.88 -29.28 38.74
N ASN A 228 -1.35 -28.05 38.61
CA ASN A 228 -0.86 -27.52 37.35
C ASN A 228 0.52 -28.11 36.99
N ILE A 229 0.73 -28.44 35.72
CA ILE A 229 2.00 -28.90 35.19
C ILE A 229 2.63 -27.77 34.37
N GLN A 230 3.56 -27.05 34.98
CA GLN A 230 4.17 -25.87 34.36
C GLN A 230 4.96 -26.24 33.07
N GLY A 231 5.70 -27.35 33.06
CA GLY A 231 6.40 -27.83 31.87
C GLY A 231 5.49 -28.37 30.75
N ALA A 232 4.16 -28.28 30.91
CA ALA A 232 3.17 -28.58 29.88
C ALA A 232 2.45 -27.31 29.37
N VAL A 233 2.81 -26.12 29.86
CA VAL A 233 2.32 -24.81 29.39
C VAL A 233 3.39 -24.17 28.52
N SER A 234 3.03 -23.62 27.36
CA SER A 234 3.98 -23.04 26.41
C SER A 234 3.80 -21.54 26.23
N ASN A 235 4.82 -20.88 25.69
CA ASN A 235 4.66 -19.59 25.03
C ASN A 235 3.93 -19.78 23.68
N ALA A 236 3.50 -18.67 23.08
CA ALA A 236 2.88 -18.67 21.76
C ALA A 236 3.93 -18.97 20.67
N GLN A 237 3.62 -19.90 19.78
CA GLN A 237 4.40 -20.23 18.59
C GLN A 237 3.63 -19.83 17.34
N LYS A 238 4.31 -19.25 16.34
CA LYS A 238 3.68 -18.89 15.08
C LYS A 238 3.36 -20.13 14.25
N VAL A 239 2.15 -20.19 13.71
CA VAL A 239 1.70 -21.27 12.79
C VAL A 239 1.37 -20.77 11.39
N ALA A 240 1.07 -19.48 11.24
CA ALA A 240 0.94 -18.83 9.95
C ALA A 240 1.36 -17.36 10.05
N ASP A 241 2.02 -16.86 9.01
CA ASP A 241 2.34 -15.46 8.78
C ASP A 241 1.41 -14.90 7.70
N ILE A 242 0.66 -13.87 8.04
CA ILE A 242 -0.34 -13.26 7.16
C ILE A 242 0.17 -11.87 6.77
N SER A 243 0.40 -11.65 5.49
CA SER A 243 0.96 -10.39 4.98
C SER A 243 0.36 -10.01 3.63
N PRO A 244 0.34 -8.71 3.27
CA PRO A 244 -0.20 -8.27 1.99
C PRO A 244 0.53 -8.93 0.83
N GLN A 245 -0.20 -9.43 -0.17
CA GLN A 245 0.37 -9.94 -1.40
C GLN A 245 0.68 -8.82 -2.38
N PHE A 246 -0.22 -7.85 -2.50
CA PHE A 246 -0.16 -6.82 -3.52
C PHE A 246 0.32 -5.47 -2.96
N TYR A 247 1.15 -4.78 -3.73
CA TYR A 247 1.61 -3.42 -3.40
C TYR A 247 1.41 -2.49 -4.60
N PRO A 248 0.20 -1.94 -4.79
CA PRO A 248 -0.08 -0.98 -5.86
C PRO A 248 0.50 0.40 -5.54
N LEU A 249 0.89 1.13 -6.60
CA LEU A 249 1.47 2.48 -6.54
C LEU A 249 2.60 2.63 -5.49
N TYR A 250 3.45 1.62 -5.37
CA TYR A 250 4.51 1.56 -4.37
C TYR A 250 5.77 2.31 -4.81
N ALA A 251 6.40 3.01 -3.86
CA ALA A 251 7.69 3.71 -4.00
C ALA A 251 7.79 4.73 -5.16
N GLY A 252 6.67 5.21 -5.71
CA GLY A 252 6.70 6.31 -6.68
C GLY A 252 7.04 7.65 -6.02
N THR A 253 7.83 8.47 -6.71
CA THR A 253 8.16 9.85 -6.30
C THR A 253 7.31 10.83 -7.08
N THR A 254 6.73 11.83 -6.41
CA THR A 254 5.90 12.86 -7.03
C THR A 254 6.60 13.48 -8.22
N ALA A 255 5.92 13.54 -9.37
CA ALA A 255 6.42 14.20 -10.57
C ALA A 255 6.24 15.71 -10.44
N GLU A 256 7.31 16.41 -10.10
CA GLU A 256 7.37 17.87 -10.07
C GLU A 256 7.71 18.39 -11.48
N VAL A 257 6.77 19.12 -12.09
CA VAL A 257 6.92 19.64 -13.45
C VAL A 257 6.45 21.09 -13.53
N GLN A 258 6.92 21.79 -14.56
CA GLN A 258 6.52 23.17 -14.82
C GLN A 258 5.86 23.28 -16.18
N VAL A 259 4.77 24.03 -16.26
CA VAL A 259 4.21 24.49 -17.53
C VAL A 259 5.13 25.55 -18.13
N ASN A 260 5.42 25.44 -19.42
CA ASN A 260 6.24 26.42 -20.12
C ASN A 260 5.42 27.66 -20.48
N ALA A 261 5.68 28.78 -19.80
CA ALA A 261 5.07 30.08 -20.03
C ALA A 261 5.78 30.92 -21.10
N GLU A 262 6.87 30.42 -21.68
CA GLU A 262 7.61 31.07 -22.78
C GLU A 262 6.94 30.82 -24.14
N SER A 263 7.25 31.68 -25.09
CA SER A 263 6.87 31.61 -26.51
C SER A 263 7.79 30.69 -27.33
N SER A 264 8.77 30.05 -26.70
CA SER A 264 9.63 29.03 -27.31
C SER A 264 9.83 27.82 -26.41
N ASN A 265 10.06 26.66 -27.02
CA ASN A 265 10.47 25.45 -26.29
C ASN A 265 11.98 25.40 -26.06
N SER A 266 12.45 24.37 -25.36
CA SER A 266 13.88 24.16 -25.04
C SER A 266 14.78 23.95 -26.27
N GLU A 267 14.20 23.67 -27.45
CA GLU A 267 14.90 23.57 -28.73
C GLU A 267 14.91 24.90 -29.52
N GLY A 268 14.34 25.98 -28.95
CA GLY A 268 14.22 27.28 -29.59
C GLY A 268 13.12 27.36 -30.66
N THR A 269 12.23 26.37 -30.72
CA THR A 269 11.07 26.38 -31.63
C THR A 269 9.96 27.21 -31.01
N ALA A 270 9.34 28.09 -31.81
CA ALA A 270 8.21 28.90 -31.36
C ALA A 270 7.01 28.03 -30.98
N ILE A 271 6.39 28.34 -29.85
CA ILE A 271 5.20 27.67 -29.30
C ILE A 271 4.22 28.71 -28.79
N VAL A 272 2.99 28.28 -28.54
CA VAL A 272 2.05 29.09 -27.76
C VAL A 272 2.36 28.87 -26.28
N ALA A 273 2.49 29.95 -25.52
CA ALA A 273 2.74 29.85 -24.08
C ALA A 273 1.68 28.96 -23.40
N ARG A 274 2.16 28.11 -22.48
CA ARG A 274 1.41 27.15 -21.68
C ARG A 274 0.80 25.97 -22.44
N THR A 275 1.20 25.71 -23.69
CA THR A 275 0.80 24.47 -24.38
C THR A 275 1.76 23.31 -24.17
N GLN A 276 2.96 23.57 -23.64
CA GLN A 276 3.96 22.55 -23.36
C GLN A 276 4.40 22.57 -21.90
N PHE A 277 4.88 21.43 -21.40
CA PHE A 277 5.69 21.41 -20.18
C PHE A 277 7.11 21.88 -20.49
N VAL A 278 7.79 22.38 -19.48
CA VAL A 278 9.24 22.59 -19.50
C VAL A 278 9.90 21.22 -19.44
N TYR A 279 10.83 20.99 -20.35
CA TYR A 279 11.62 19.77 -20.39
C TYR A 279 13.04 20.11 -20.84
N ASN A 280 14.01 19.35 -20.35
CA ASN A 280 15.36 19.36 -20.90
C ASN A 280 15.42 18.34 -22.06
N ALA A 281 16.06 18.72 -23.17
CA ALA A 281 16.27 17.85 -24.32
C ALA A 281 17.21 16.67 -24.01
N ASP A 282 17.96 16.72 -22.90
CA ASP A 282 18.75 15.60 -22.40
C ASP A 282 17.87 14.37 -22.08
N ALA A 283 18.30 13.20 -22.55
CA ALA A 283 17.50 11.97 -22.48
C ALA A 283 17.14 11.52 -21.06
N THR A 284 17.97 11.85 -20.05
CA THR A 284 17.73 11.50 -18.64
C THR A 284 16.69 12.39 -17.95
N ASP A 285 16.44 13.59 -18.48
CA ASP A 285 15.48 14.53 -17.90
C ASP A 285 14.11 14.39 -18.58
N ARG A 286 14.09 13.82 -19.80
CA ARG A 286 12.90 13.29 -20.46
C ARG A 286 12.25 12.11 -19.72
N LEU A 287 12.82 11.70 -18.58
CA LEU A 287 12.25 10.72 -17.67
C LEU A 287 11.18 11.24 -16.72
N ILE A 288 11.02 12.55 -16.61
CA ILE A 288 10.00 13.16 -15.75
C ILE A 288 9.03 14.02 -16.57
N ALA A 289 9.51 14.70 -17.62
CA ALA A 289 8.67 15.52 -18.49
C ALA A 289 9.08 15.46 -19.96
N THR A 290 8.10 15.58 -20.86
CA THR A 290 8.29 15.86 -22.28
C THR A 290 7.48 17.10 -22.65
N SER A 291 7.53 17.54 -23.91
CA SER A 291 6.72 18.68 -24.36
C SER A 291 5.23 18.53 -24.07
N SER A 292 4.69 17.31 -23.99
CA SER A 292 3.25 17.07 -23.83
C SER A 292 2.88 16.24 -22.59
N GLN A 293 3.86 15.73 -21.84
CA GLN A 293 3.63 14.76 -20.78
C GLN A 293 4.41 15.11 -19.51
N ALA A 294 3.76 14.98 -18.36
CA ALA A 294 4.40 14.86 -17.06
C ALA A 294 4.23 13.43 -16.56
N ILE A 295 5.31 12.79 -16.13
CA ILE A 295 5.39 11.34 -15.97
C ILE A 295 5.68 10.99 -14.51
N TYR A 296 4.69 10.38 -13.84
CA TYR A 296 4.84 9.75 -12.54
C TYR A 296 5.11 8.25 -12.68
N LYS A 297 6.31 7.82 -12.29
CA LYS A 297 6.73 6.42 -12.26
C LYS A 297 6.38 5.77 -10.93
N THR A 298 5.85 4.55 -10.95
CA THR A 298 5.50 3.80 -9.74
C THR A 298 5.61 2.29 -9.93
N GLY A 299 5.68 1.56 -8.82
CA GLY A 299 5.79 0.11 -8.81
C GLY A 299 4.50 -0.60 -8.42
N TYR A 300 4.27 -1.76 -9.04
CA TYR A 300 3.25 -2.71 -8.67
C TYR A 300 3.93 -4.04 -8.34
N TYR A 301 3.75 -4.55 -7.12
CA TYR A 301 4.37 -5.81 -6.71
C TYR A 301 3.33 -6.87 -6.42
N ASN A 302 3.58 -8.08 -6.90
CA ASN A 302 2.83 -9.28 -6.57
C ASN A 302 3.75 -10.30 -5.89
N ARG A 303 3.46 -10.65 -4.63
CA ARG A 303 4.25 -11.58 -3.83
C ARG A 303 3.80 -13.04 -3.92
N ALA A 304 2.93 -13.40 -4.89
CA ALA A 304 2.36 -14.74 -4.99
C ALA A 304 3.40 -15.87 -4.87
N SER A 305 4.54 -15.73 -5.55
CA SER A 305 5.64 -16.71 -5.56
C SER A 305 6.39 -16.85 -4.22
N LEU A 306 6.17 -15.93 -3.28
CA LEU A 306 6.81 -15.90 -1.96
C LEU A 306 5.88 -16.40 -0.83
N LEU A 307 4.66 -16.80 -1.17
CA LEU A 307 3.61 -17.21 -0.24
C LEU A 307 3.18 -18.66 -0.54
N ASP A 308 2.66 -19.37 0.45
CA ASP A 308 2.08 -20.71 0.25
C ASP A 308 0.61 -20.61 -0.19
N GLN A 309 -0.12 -19.61 0.32
CA GLN A 309 -1.49 -19.30 -0.07
C GLN A 309 -1.55 -17.89 -0.66
N ALA A 310 -1.93 -17.76 -1.93
CA ALA A 310 -1.96 -16.51 -2.67
C ALA A 310 -3.17 -16.40 -3.60
N ILE A 311 -3.63 -15.17 -3.85
CA ILE A 311 -4.64 -14.87 -4.87
C ILE A 311 -4.01 -14.99 -6.26
N THR A 312 -4.73 -15.63 -7.17
CA THR A 312 -4.43 -15.55 -8.60
C THR A 312 -5.33 -14.48 -9.20
N LEU A 313 -4.73 -13.44 -9.78
CA LEU A 313 -5.52 -12.36 -10.37
C LEU A 313 -6.36 -12.87 -11.54
N ASP A 314 -7.63 -12.46 -11.59
CA ASP A 314 -8.56 -12.73 -12.67
C ASP A 314 -9.25 -11.45 -13.21
N ALA A 315 -10.39 -11.60 -13.89
CA ALA A 315 -11.10 -10.51 -14.57
C ALA A 315 -12.12 -9.78 -13.68
N ASP A 316 -12.37 -10.28 -12.47
CA ASP A 316 -13.19 -9.57 -11.47
C ASP A 316 -12.31 -8.63 -10.62
N ASP A 317 -10.98 -8.76 -10.68
CA ASP A 317 -10.01 -7.96 -9.94
C ASP A 317 -9.65 -6.63 -10.61
N HIS A 318 -9.87 -5.53 -9.92
CA HIS A 318 -9.66 -4.19 -10.44
C HIS A 318 -8.87 -3.29 -9.48
N VAL A 319 -7.96 -2.50 -10.03
CA VAL A 319 -7.49 -1.30 -9.35
C VAL A 319 -8.42 -0.16 -9.72
N GLU A 320 -9.26 0.22 -8.76
CA GLU A 320 -10.09 1.40 -8.86
C GLU A 320 -9.22 2.64 -8.69
N THR A 321 -9.29 3.58 -9.61
CA THR A 321 -8.56 4.86 -9.52
C THR A 321 -9.47 6.06 -9.73
N ALA A 322 -9.22 7.13 -8.99
CA ALA A 322 -9.84 8.43 -9.22
C ALA A 322 -8.78 9.53 -9.22
N PHE A 323 -8.77 10.35 -10.28
CA PHE A 323 -7.79 11.41 -10.46
C PHE A 323 -8.38 12.75 -10.02
N VAL A 324 -7.81 13.32 -8.96
CA VAL A 324 -8.29 14.57 -8.36
C VAL A 324 -7.23 15.65 -8.53
N ALA A 325 -7.59 16.75 -9.20
CA ALA A 325 -6.75 17.92 -9.30
C ALA A 325 -7.17 18.98 -8.25
N SER A 326 -6.20 19.62 -7.59
CA SER A 326 -6.50 20.66 -6.58
C SER A 326 -7.08 21.95 -7.18
N SER A 327 -6.87 22.17 -8.48
CA SER A 327 -7.58 23.16 -9.29
C SER A 327 -7.67 22.68 -10.74
N GLU A 328 -8.50 23.33 -11.57
CA GLU A 328 -8.77 22.89 -12.93
C GLU A 328 -7.49 22.87 -13.80
N PRO A 329 -7.02 21.70 -14.29
CA PRO A 329 -5.79 21.61 -15.10
C PRO A 329 -5.90 22.22 -16.50
N GLY A 330 -7.12 22.32 -17.04
CA GLY A 330 -7.41 22.71 -18.41
C GLY A 330 -8.18 21.61 -19.14
N ALA A 331 -9.06 22.00 -20.09
CA ALA A 331 -10.01 21.08 -20.72
C ALA A 331 -9.32 19.92 -21.49
N ASN A 332 -8.14 20.19 -22.05
CA ASN A 332 -7.36 19.24 -22.86
C ASN A 332 -6.39 18.39 -22.04
N VAL A 333 -6.24 18.68 -20.74
CA VAL A 333 -5.34 17.94 -19.86
C VAL A 333 -6.07 16.70 -19.34
N LYS A 334 -5.45 15.54 -19.50
CA LYS A 334 -6.02 14.22 -19.16
C LYS A 334 -5.00 13.32 -18.48
N MET A 335 -5.48 12.33 -17.75
CA MET A 335 -4.64 11.28 -17.18
C MET A 335 -4.57 10.08 -18.14
N ARG A 336 -3.37 9.55 -18.36
CA ARG A 336 -3.14 8.30 -19.08
C ARG A 336 -2.23 7.37 -18.28
N LEU A 337 -2.37 6.08 -18.52
CA LEU A 337 -1.51 5.05 -17.95
C LEU A 337 -0.72 4.41 -19.08
N TYR A 338 0.53 4.08 -18.79
CA TYR A 338 1.41 3.34 -19.71
C TYR A 338 2.09 2.24 -18.92
N ASN A 339 2.18 1.05 -19.52
CA ASN A 339 2.81 -0.14 -18.94
C ASN A 339 4.17 -0.40 -19.60
N GLY A 340 4.92 0.65 -19.93
CA GLY A 340 6.16 0.44 -20.67
C GLY A 340 6.81 1.72 -21.11
N ARG A 341 8.11 1.61 -21.36
CA ARG A 341 8.95 2.74 -21.73
C ARG A 341 10.27 2.29 -22.35
N THR A 342 10.79 3.08 -23.28
CA THR A 342 12.14 2.90 -23.84
C THR A 342 13.20 3.66 -23.03
N ALA A 343 14.21 3.03 -22.43
CA ALA A 343 15.24 3.68 -21.58
C ALA A 343 15.95 4.82 -22.30
N ALA A 344 16.36 4.54 -23.53
CA ALA A 344 17.29 5.40 -24.27
C ALA A 344 16.66 6.75 -24.63
N THR A 345 15.35 6.79 -24.86
CA THR A 345 14.62 7.97 -25.34
C THR A 345 13.62 8.49 -24.33
N GLY A 346 13.26 7.65 -23.38
CA GLY A 346 12.24 7.92 -22.40
C GLY A 346 10.80 7.88 -22.93
N VAL A 347 10.60 7.43 -24.17
CA VAL A 347 9.30 7.36 -24.82
C VAL A 347 8.47 6.28 -24.14
N LEU A 348 7.26 6.66 -23.73
CA LEU A 348 6.28 5.75 -23.15
C LEU A 348 5.71 4.84 -24.25
N ASP A 349 5.52 3.58 -23.88
CA ASP A 349 5.00 2.52 -24.74
C ASP A 349 3.79 1.86 -24.05
N THR A 350 3.01 1.09 -24.80
CA THR A 350 1.89 0.28 -24.26
C THR A 350 0.90 1.10 -23.42
N ALA A 351 0.09 1.93 -24.09
CA ALA A 351 -0.99 2.66 -23.42
C ALA A 351 -2.00 1.70 -22.78
N VAL A 352 -2.36 1.96 -21.53
CA VAL A 352 -3.32 1.19 -20.74
C VAL A 352 -4.62 1.99 -20.61
N GLU A 353 -5.73 1.30 -20.82
CA GLU A 353 -7.05 1.87 -20.61
C GLU A 353 -7.32 2.00 -19.11
N VAL A 354 -7.75 3.18 -18.66
CA VAL A 354 -8.10 3.39 -17.22
C VAL A 354 -9.38 2.65 -16.86
N GLN A 355 -10.22 2.42 -17.84
CA GLN A 355 -11.39 1.54 -17.82
C GLN A 355 -11.51 0.97 -19.22
N THR A 356 -11.97 -0.27 -19.37
CA THR A 356 -12.18 -0.90 -20.68
C THR A 356 -12.83 0.04 -21.69
N GLY A 357 -12.14 0.28 -22.82
CA GLY A 357 -12.52 1.19 -23.90
C GLY A 357 -12.31 2.68 -23.63
N THR A 358 -11.75 3.07 -22.49
CA THR A 358 -11.56 4.47 -22.06
C THR A 358 -10.08 4.83 -21.95
N THR A 359 -9.60 5.57 -22.95
CA THR A 359 -8.33 6.27 -22.92
C THR A 359 -8.52 7.65 -23.58
N PRO A 360 -8.49 8.78 -22.83
CA PRO A 360 -7.88 8.98 -21.50
C PRO A 360 -8.87 9.22 -20.34
N GLY A 361 -8.35 9.23 -19.11
CA GLY A 361 -9.08 9.57 -17.87
C GLY A 361 -9.19 11.09 -17.64
N ALA A 362 -10.26 11.51 -16.97
CA ALA A 362 -10.57 12.90 -16.64
C ALA A 362 -10.25 13.23 -15.17
N PHE A 363 -10.01 14.51 -14.90
CA PHE A 363 -9.79 15.02 -13.55
C PHE A 363 -11.09 15.54 -12.93
N GLY A 364 -11.39 15.11 -11.71
CA GLY A 364 -12.32 15.81 -10.83
C GLY A 364 -11.61 16.87 -9.99
N LEU A 365 -12.35 17.83 -9.43
CA LEU A 365 -11.80 18.82 -8.48
C LEU A 365 -11.92 18.37 -7.02
N THR A 366 -12.72 17.32 -6.78
CA THR A 366 -12.87 16.67 -5.47
C THR A 366 -13.03 15.18 -5.69
N GLN A 367 -12.66 14.37 -4.69
CA GLN A 367 -12.83 12.91 -4.76
C GLN A 367 -14.28 12.49 -5.04
N GLY A 368 -15.26 13.17 -4.44
CA GLY A 368 -16.69 12.85 -4.64
C GLY A 368 -17.26 13.22 -6.02
N THR A 369 -16.52 13.96 -6.84
CA THR A 369 -16.93 14.34 -8.21
C THR A 369 -16.02 13.77 -9.30
N ALA A 370 -14.87 13.20 -8.92
CA ALA A 370 -13.99 12.51 -9.84
C ALA A 370 -14.64 11.21 -10.31
N THR A 371 -14.47 10.89 -11.60
CA THR A 371 -14.84 9.58 -12.14
C THR A 371 -13.92 8.53 -11.52
N VAL A 372 -14.51 7.44 -11.04
CA VAL A 372 -13.79 6.23 -10.64
C VAL A 372 -13.64 5.36 -11.88
N TYR A 373 -12.41 4.93 -12.14
CA TYR A 373 -12.02 4.10 -13.27
C TYR A 373 -11.55 2.74 -12.76
N ASN A 374 -12.04 1.66 -13.36
CA ASN A 374 -11.67 0.30 -12.98
C ASN A 374 -10.69 -0.26 -14.02
N THR A 375 -9.41 -0.30 -13.64
CA THR A 375 -8.36 -0.89 -14.48
C THR A 375 -8.12 -2.32 -14.03
N GLU A 376 -8.13 -3.28 -14.95
CA GLU A 376 -7.87 -4.70 -14.70
C GLU A 376 -6.56 -4.88 -13.91
N ALA A 377 -6.62 -5.50 -12.73
CA ALA A 377 -5.47 -5.66 -11.86
C ALA A 377 -4.37 -6.48 -12.54
N VAL A 378 -4.74 -7.53 -13.30
CA VAL A 378 -3.80 -8.33 -14.09
C VAL A 378 -2.95 -7.47 -15.03
N THR A 379 -3.51 -6.39 -15.60
CA THR A 379 -2.78 -5.49 -16.51
C THR A 379 -1.75 -4.63 -15.76
N LEU A 380 -2.00 -4.31 -14.50
CA LEU A 380 -1.14 -3.45 -13.70
C LEU A 380 -0.07 -4.21 -12.92
N PHE A 381 -0.29 -5.49 -12.62
CA PHE A 381 0.68 -6.34 -11.93
C PHE A 381 1.48 -7.25 -12.86
N THR A 382 1.23 -7.20 -14.18
CA THR A 382 1.98 -7.97 -15.18
C THR A 382 2.84 -7.05 -16.04
N GLU A 383 4.12 -7.37 -16.12
CA GLU A 383 5.11 -6.71 -16.99
C GLU A 383 4.63 -6.66 -18.45
N SER A 384 4.95 -5.57 -19.15
CA SER A 384 4.65 -5.52 -20.59
C SER A 384 5.67 -6.33 -21.41
N ASP A 385 5.15 -7.17 -22.31
CA ASP A 385 5.93 -7.87 -23.34
C ASP A 385 6.46 -6.94 -24.47
N GLY A 386 6.40 -5.61 -24.29
CA GLY A 386 6.74 -4.60 -25.29
C GLY A 386 8.23 -4.45 -25.59
N ALA A 387 8.58 -3.50 -26.47
CA ALA A 387 9.98 -3.17 -26.79
C ALA A 387 10.66 -2.28 -25.71
N GLY A 388 10.05 -2.20 -24.53
CA GLY A 388 10.51 -1.41 -23.40
C GLY A 388 11.71 -2.01 -22.68
N ASP A 389 12.18 -1.31 -21.66
CA ASP A 389 13.28 -1.79 -20.81
C ASP A 389 12.91 -3.07 -20.08
N VAL A 390 13.92 -3.87 -19.75
CA VAL A 390 13.73 -5.02 -18.85
C VAL A 390 13.41 -4.48 -17.46
N GLU A 391 12.20 -4.75 -17.01
CA GLU A 391 11.73 -4.42 -15.68
C GLU A 391 12.43 -5.32 -14.68
N THR A 392 13.17 -4.72 -13.74
CA THR A 392 13.82 -5.47 -12.67
C THR A 392 13.30 -4.95 -11.35
N ASN A 393 12.82 -5.85 -10.50
CA ASN A 393 12.44 -5.53 -9.14
C ASN A 393 13.61 -4.80 -8.42
N PRO A 394 13.43 -3.50 -8.06
CA PRO A 394 14.51 -2.71 -7.43
C PRO A 394 14.69 -3.02 -5.94
N GLN A 395 13.84 -3.85 -5.34
CA GLN A 395 13.83 -4.12 -3.89
C GLN A 395 14.89 -5.13 -3.51
N THR A 396 15.73 -4.75 -2.54
CA THR A 396 16.82 -5.60 -2.02
C THR A 396 16.50 -6.21 -0.66
N ALA A 397 15.29 -6.01 -0.12
CA ALA A 397 14.89 -6.45 1.21
C ALA A 397 13.45 -6.96 1.23
N ALA A 398 13.17 -7.85 2.18
CA ALA A 398 11.81 -8.29 2.49
C ALA A 398 10.92 -7.08 2.89
N PRO A 399 9.61 -7.12 2.61
CA PRO A 399 8.85 -8.26 2.06
C PRO A 399 8.86 -8.38 0.53
N LEU A 400 9.43 -7.42 -0.19
CA LEU A 400 9.32 -7.32 -1.66
C LEU A 400 10.48 -7.95 -2.45
N LEU A 401 11.55 -8.37 -1.76
CA LEU A 401 12.66 -9.08 -2.39
C LEU A 401 12.18 -10.37 -3.05
N GLY A 402 12.37 -10.48 -4.37
CA GLY A 402 11.98 -11.67 -5.15
C GLY A 402 10.51 -11.71 -5.57
N ALA A 403 9.73 -10.66 -5.27
CA ALA A 403 8.37 -10.51 -5.77
C ALA A 403 8.36 -10.17 -7.26
N ASP A 404 7.28 -10.55 -7.95
CA ASP A 404 7.02 -10.11 -9.32
C ASP A 404 6.75 -8.60 -9.30
N TYR A 405 7.32 -7.87 -10.26
CA TYR A 405 7.35 -6.42 -10.26
C TYR A 405 6.94 -5.89 -11.63
N ASN A 406 6.02 -4.93 -11.64
CA ASN A 406 5.66 -4.19 -12.83
C ASN A 406 5.86 -2.68 -12.63
N GLU A 407 6.41 -2.01 -13.64
CA GLU A 407 6.62 -0.56 -13.65
C GLU A 407 5.53 0.17 -14.43
N MET A 408 4.69 0.93 -13.71
CA MET A 408 3.61 1.69 -14.31
C MET A 408 3.91 3.18 -14.35
N PHE A 409 3.44 3.85 -15.40
CA PHE A 409 3.57 5.29 -15.58
C PHE A 409 2.19 5.95 -15.61
N TYR A 410 1.90 6.80 -14.63
CA TYR A 410 0.74 7.69 -14.63
C TYR A 410 1.16 9.03 -15.23
N VAL A 411 0.41 9.51 -16.20
CA VAL A 411 0.85 10.61 -17.06
C VAL A 411 -0.21 11.68 -17.18
N VAL A 412 0.10 12.88 -16.72
CA VAL A 412 -0.66 14.08 -17.06
C VAL A 412 -0.25 14.49 -18.47
N GLU A 413 -1.16 14.32 -19.42
CA GLU A 413 -0.91 14.59 -20.84
C GLU A 413 -1.76 15.76 -21.33
N ASN A 414 -1.17 16.59 -22.19
CA ASN A 414 -1.81 17.71 -22.86
C ASN A 414 -1.54 17.68 -24.37
N ASN A 415 -2.47 18.21 -25.18
CA ASN A 415 -2.24 18.40 -26.61
C ASN A 415 -1.42 19.69 -26.87
N PRO A 416 -0.17 19.60 -27.35
CA PRO A 416 0.71 20.76 -27.47
C PRO A 416 0.33 21.74 -28.59
N THR A 417 -0.58 21.38 -29.50
CA THR A 417 -0.99 22.26 -30.61
C THR A 417 -1.92 23.39 -30.17
N ASP A 418 -2.78 23.16 -29.18
CA ASP A 418 -3.84 24.12 -28.80
C ASP A 418 -4.31 24.02 -27.34
N GLY A 419 -3.86 23.03 -26.56
CA GLY A 419 -4.24 22.88 -25.16
C GLY A 419 -3.48 23.82 -24.25
N ILE A 420 -4.07 24.96 -23.89
CA ILE A 420 -3.52 25.82 -22.83
C ILE A 420 -3.75 25.12 -21.48
N MET A 421 -2.67 24.86 -20.76
CA MET A 421 -2.69 24.28 -19.42
C MET A 421 -2.79 25.36 -18.35
N ASN A 422 -3.52 25.09 -17.27
CA ASN A 422 -3.33 25.78 -16.00
C ASN A 422 -2.09 25.24 -15.28
N PHE A 423 -1.77 25.86 -14.16
CA PHE A 423 -0.61 25.56 -13.34
C PHE A 423 -0.94 25.85 -11.88
N ASN A 424 -0.01 25.54 -10.97
CA ASN A 424 -0.17 25.57 -9.51
C ASN A 424 -1.31 24.64 -9.05
N TYR A 425 -1.29 23.41 -9.55
CA TYR A 425 -2.18 22.35 -9.08
C TYR A 425 -1.41 21.07 -8.80
N ASN A 426 -1.97 20.28 -7.89
CA ASN A 426 -1.49 18.94 -7.59
C ASN A 426 -2.50 17.94 -8.15
N VAL A 427 -2.00 16.80 -8.61
CA VAL A 427 -2.83 15.66 -8.97
C VAL A 427 -2.65 14.59 -7.89
N THR A 428 -3.75 14.25 -7.23
CA THR A 428 -3.83 13.14 -6.30
C THR A 428 -4.55 11.99 -6.98
N THR A 429 -3.87 10.85 -7.09
CA THR A 429 -4.49 9.59 -7.50
C THR A 429 -4.97 8.88 -6.24
N HIS A 430 -6.28 8.80 -6.08
CA HIS A 430 -6.91 7.92 -5.10
C HIS A 430 -7.04 6.53 -5.70
N TYR A 431 -6.82 5.49 -4.90
CA TYR A 431 -6.90 4.12 -5.39
C TYR A 431 -7.37 3.12 -4.32
N THR A 432 -7.95 2.04 -4.81
CA THR A 432 -8.33 0.83 -4.08
C THR A 432 -8.00 -0.37 -4.97
N LEU A 433 -7.62 -1.51 -4.40
CA LEU A 433 -7.59 -2.80 -5.11
C LEU A 433 -8.80 -3.60 -4.65
N ASP A 434 -9.75 -3.80 -5.55
CA ASP A 434 -11.00 -4.53 -5.35
C ASP A 434 -10.88 -5.88 -6.04
N PHE A 435 -11.12 -6.97 -5.31
CA PHE A 435 -11.04 -8.32 -5.88
C PHE A 435 -12.38 -8.84 -6.42
N GLY A 436 -13.50 -8.18 -6.09
CA GLY A 436 -14.83 -8.60 -6.55
C GLY A 436 -15.31 -9.98 -6.08
N THR A 437 -14.45 -10.78 -5.44
CA THR A 437 -14.67 -12.18 -5.08
C THR A 437 -15.06 -12.32 -3.60
N ALA A 438 -16.12 -13.10 -3.35
CA ALA A 438 -16.61 -13.32 -2.00
C ALA A 438 -15.60 -14.12 -1.15
N GLY A 439 -15.21 -13.56 0.00
CA GLY A 439 -14.24 -14.18 0.91
C GLY A 439 -12.83 -13.59 0.78
N GLU A 440 -12.58 -12.78 -0.25
CA GLU A 440 -11.37 -11.98 -0.40
C GLU A 440 -11.56 -10.59 0.21
N LEU A 441 -10.47 -9.98 0.65
CA LEU A 441 -10.42 -8.69 1.32
C LEU A 441 -9.73 -7.66 0.45
N ASP A 442 -10.53 -6.70 -0.01
CA ASP A 442 -10.06 -5.52 -0.74
C ASP A 442 -8.99 -4.75 0.04
N HIS A 443 -8.18 -4.01 -0.69
CA HIS A 443 -7.31 -3.03 -0.08
C HIS A 443 -8.13 -1.86 0.47
N CYS A 444 -7.67 -1.27 1.55
CA CYS A 444 -8.21 -0.02 2.05
C CYS A 444 -7.91 1.09 1.03
N ALA A 445 -8.87 1.99 0.83
CA ALA A 445 -8.66 3.17 0.00
C ALA A 445 -7.45 3.99 0.49
N ASP A 446 -6.55 4.30 -0.41
CA ASP A 446 -5.36 5.12 -0.17
C ASP A 446 -5.19 6.14 -1.30
N ASN A 447 -4.16 6.99 -1.22
CA ASN A 447 -3.86 7.97 -2.24
C ASN A 447 -2.37 8.31 -2.31
N LYS A 448 -1.96 8.80 -3.49
CA LYS A 448 -0.65 9.41 -3.72
C LYS A 448 -0.82 10.74 -4.43
N VAL A 449 -0.08 11.75 -3.99
CA VAL A 449 0.15 12.95 -4.82
C VAL A 449 1.10 12.50 -5.93
N THR A 450 0.59 12.33 -7.14
CA THR A 450 1.35 11.80 -8.27
C THR A 450 2.07 12.91 -9.02
N HIS A 451 1.46 14.10 -9.12
CA HIS A 451 2.03 15.23 -9.84
C HIS A 451 1.88 16.53 -9.06
N GLU A 452 2.90 17.38 -9.15
CA GLU A 452 2.85 18.79 -8.78
C GLU A 452 3.20 19.61 -10.01
N VAL A 453 2.23 20.39 -10.51
CA VAL A 453 2.34 21.11 -11.76
C VAL A 453 2.42 22.60 -11.48
N GLY A 454 3.63 23.16 -11.60
CA GLY A 454 3.93 24.59 -11.50
C GLY A 454 4.03 25.28 -12.87
N VAL A 455 4.76 26.39 -12.94
CA VAL A 455 5.00 27.19 -14.16
C VAL A 455 6.41 27.76 -14.12
N ASN A 456 7.16 27.88 -15.22
CA ASN A 456 8.50 28.51 -15.20
C ASN A 456 8.45 30.06 -15.13
N GLY A 457 7.85 30.62 -14.08
CA GLY A 457 7.79 32.08 -13.94
C GLY A 457 7.09 32.62 -12.70
N ALA A 458 7.31 33.90 -12.41
CA ALA A 458 6.59 34.62 -11.37
C ALA A 458 5.12 34.81 -11.74
N VAL A 459 4.21 34.61 -10.78
CA VAL A 459 2.76 34.81 -10.97
C VAL A 459 2.27 35.98 -10.12
N LEU A 460 1.70 36.99 -10.77
CA LEU A 460 1.29 38.24 -10.15
C LEU A 460 -0.21 38.47 -10.32
N LYS A 461 -0.99 38.38 -9.23
CA LYS A 461 -2.45 38.55 -9.27
C LYS A 461 -2.88 39.99 -8.99
N VAL A 462 -3.62 40.58 -9.92
CA VAL A 462 -4.20 41.94 -9.82
C VAL A 462 -5.73 41.83 -9.88
N PRO A 463 -6.41 41.70 -8.72
CA PRO A 463 -7.85 41.41 -8.68
C PRO A 463 -8.74 42.59 -9.08
N TYR A 464 -8.18 43.78 -9.25
CA TYR A 464 -8.96 44.99 -9.56
C TYR A 464 -8.18 45.89 -10.52
N VAL A 465 -8.48 45.79 -11.81
CA VAL A 465 -8.04 46.74 -12.84
C VAL A 465 -9.24 47.34 -13.55
N VAL A 466 -9.09 48.62 -13.94
CA VAL A 466 -10.14 49.35 -14.66
C VAL A 466 -9.61 49.74 -16.03
N ASN A 467 -10.29 49.30 -17.08
CA ASN A 467 -10.05 49.69 -18.46
C ASN A 467 -10.42 51.16 -18.66
N SER A 468 -9.47 52.04 -18.36
CA SER A 468 -9.59 53.49 -18.48
C SER A 468 -8.21 54.09 -18.73
N GLU A 469 -8.19 55.24 -19.38
CA GLU A 469 -6.96 55.95 -19.73
C GLU A 469 -6.13 56.28 -18.49
N GLY A 470 -4.84 55.95 -18.54
CA GLY A 470 -3.87 56.22 -17.47
C GLY A 470 -3.84 55.19 -16.34
N ASN A 471 -4.69 54.15 -16.37
CA ASN A 471 -4.56 53.00 -15.48
C ASN A 471 -3.55 52.01 -16.05
N PHE A 472 -2.66 51.48 -15.20
CA PHE A 472 -1.61 50.58 -15.65
C PHE A 472 -1.13 49.63 -14.54
N VAL A 473 -0.47 48.56 -14.98
CA VAL A 473 0.34 47.69 -14.12
C VAL A 473 1.79 47.85 -14.54
N ARG A 474 2.67 48.12 -13.57
CA ARG A 474 4.12 48.12 -13.78
C ARG A 474 4.69 46.79 -13.30
N ILE A 475 5.48 46.16 -14.14
CA ILE A 475 6.26 44.97 -13.79
C ILE A 475 7.73 45.32 -13.87
N THR A 476 8.46 45.01 -12.81
CA THR A 476 9.91 45.16 -12.70
C THR A 476 10.52 43.77 -12.74
N ASN A 477 11.50 43.58 -13.62
CA ASN A 477 12.33 42.39 -13.73
C ASN A 477 13.74 42.72 -13.23
N GLU A 478 14.07 42.22 -12.04
CA GLU A 478 15.39 42.30 -11.43
C GLU A 478 16.28 41.12 -11.82
N HIS A 479 15.81 40.21 -12.67
CA HIS A 479 16.64 39.13 -13.22
C HIS A 479 17.70 39.68 -14.18
N ASP A 480 18.74 38.88 -14.42
CA ASP A 480 19.84 39.20 -15.35
C ASP A 480 19.48 38.92 -16.81
N GLU A 481 18.32 38.32 -17.06
CA GLU A 481 17.81 38.01 -18.40
C GLU A 481 16.47 38.68 -18.67
N SER A 482 16.13 38.85 -19.94
CA SER A 482 14.82 39.34 -20.35
C SER A 482 13.74 38.31 -20.00
N ALA A 483 12.58 38.78 -19.52
CA ALA A 483 11.46 37.92 -19.14
C ALA A 483 10.27 38.20 -20.05
N GLU A 484 9.68 37.17 -20.63
CA GLU A 484 8.42 37.27 -21.35
C GLU A 484 7.26 37.43 -20.35
N VAL A 485 6.22 38.13 -20.80
CA VAL A 485 5.04 38.42 -19.99
C VAL A 485 3.80 37.97 -20.74
N THR A 486 3.05 37.09 -20.08
CA THR A 486 1.69 36.72 -20.48
C THR A 486 0.70 37.18 -19.41
N VAL A 487 -0.57 37.34 -19.80
CA VAL A 487 -1.64 37.71 -18.88
C VAL A 487 -2.88 36.86 -19.12
N ASP A 488 -3.49 36.42 -18.01
CA ASP A 488 -4.83 35.87 -17.97
C ASP A 488 -5.80 36.99 -17.58
N VAL A 489 -6.87 37.15 -18.35
CA VAL A 489 -7.88 38.20 -18.15
C VAL A 489 -9.21 37.55 -17.78
N PHE A 490 -9.76 38.00 -16.66
CA PHE A 490 -11.02 37.54 -16.11
C PHE A 490 -12.01 38.71 -16.10
N SER A 491 -13.18 38.50 -16.69
CA SER A 491 -14.26 39.47 -16.61
C SER A 491 -14.92 39.48 -15.24
N GLU A 492 -15.37 40.65 -14.79
CA GLU A 492 -16.39 40.73 -13.75
C GLU A 492 -17.76 40.56 -14.40
N SER A 493 -18.26 39.32 -14.47
CA SER A 493 -19.58 38.97 -15.02
C SER A 493 -20.43 38.18 -14.04
N ALA A 494 -21.76 38.39 -14.10
CA ALA A 494 -22.73 37.63 -13.33
C ALA A 494 -22.93 36.21 -13.89
N ASP A 495 -22.69 36.04 -15.19
CA ASP A 495 -22.83 34.80 -15.94
C ASP A 495 -21.44 34.30 -16.38
N GLY A 496 -20.57 34.03 -15.41
CA GLY A 496 -19.14 33.73 -15.61
C GLY A 496 -18.78 32.48 -16.44
N ASN A 497 -19.76 31.79 -17.04
CA ASN A 497 -19.58 30.56 -17.82
C ASN A 497 -19.94 30.69 -19.32
N ASP A 498 -20.39 31.87 -19.79
CA ASP A 498 -20.72 32.08 -21.20
C ASP A 498 -19.54 32.72 -21.96
N GLY A 499 -19.29 32.28 -23.20
CA GLY A 499 -18.31 32.89 -24.12
C GLY A 499 -16.83 32.92 -23.67
N THR A 500 -16.06 33.84 -24.26
CA THR A 500 -14.63 34.08 -23.97
C THR A 500 -14.45 35.11 -22.85
N ARG A 501 -15.19 34.94 -21.75
CA ARG A 501 -15.21 35.86 -20.59
C ARG A 501 -14.06 35.64 -19.59
N LYS A 502 -13.30 34.57 -19.82
CA LYS A 502 -11.95 34.33 -19.33
C LYS A 502 -11.09 34.00 -20.55
N VAL A 503 -9.97 34.69 -20.71
CA VAL A 503 -8.94 34.34 -21.70
C VAL A 503 -7.61 34.16 -21.00
N MET A 504 -6.83 33.19 -21.48
CA MET A 504 -5.55 32.81 -20.87
C MET A 504 -4.41 32.97 -21.85
N ALA A 505 -3.21 33.19 -21.32
CA ALA A 505 -1.97 33.29 -22.09
C ALA A 505 -2.05 34.35 -23.21
N VAL A 506 -2.52 35.56 -22.88
CA VAL A 506 -2.44 36.73 -23.78
C VAL A 506 -1.00 37.25 -23.73
N GLU A 507 -0.33 37.36 -24.87
CA GLU A 507 1.06 37.78 -24.96
C GLU A 507 1.19 39.30 -24.89
N LEU A 508 2.05 39.81 -24.01
CA LEU A 508 2.28 41.25 -23.82
C LEU A 508 3.71 41.71 -24.19
N GLY A 509 4.57 40.79 -24.66
CA GLY A 509 5.97 41.05 -24.95
C GLY A 509 6.88 40.75 -23.75
N SER A 510 7.97 41.50 -23.59
CA SER A 510 9.00 41.19 -22.59
C SER A 510 9.43 42.39 -21.75
N VAL A 511 9.88 42.11 -20.52
CA VAL A 511 10.59 43.06 -19.64
C VAL A 511 12.09 42.78 -19.74
N PRO A 512 12.90 43.71 -20.27
CA PRO A 512 14.34 43.53 -20.33
C PRO A 512 14.96 43.27 -18.94
N ALA A 513 16.14 42.64 -18.94
CA ALA A 513 16.93 42.45 -17.73
C ALA A 513 17.13 43.76 -16.96
N LYS A 514 17.03 43.71 -15.63
CA LYS A 514 17.19 44.85 -14.70
C LYS A 514 16.35 46.08 -15.08
N SER A 515 15.14 45.88 -15.60
CA SER A 515 14.28 46.94 -16.12
C SER A 515 12.84 46.85 -15.61
N SER A 516 12.02 47.85 -15.94
CA SER A 516 10.59 47.83 -15.65
C SER A 516 9.79 48.31 -16.86
N VAL A 517 8.64 47.68 -17.10
CA VAL A 517 7.72 48.02 -18.19
C VAL A 517 6.34 48.34 -17.62
N VAL A 518 5.63 49.25 -18.28
CA VAL A 518 4.28 49.67 -17.92
C VAL A 518 3.29 49.10 -18.94
N TYR A 519 2.37 48.28 -18.46
CA TYR A 519 1.26 47.72 -19.21
C TYR A 519 -0.01 48.52 -18.92
N PHE A 520 -0.40 49.40 -19.84
CA PHE A 520 -1.65 50.15 -19.73
C PHE A 520 -2.85 49.19 -19.86
N VAL A 521 -3.84 49.35 -18.97
CA VAL A 521 -5.03 48.48 -18.94
C VAL A 521 -5.82 48.52 -20.26
N PRO A 522 -6.01 49.68 -20.93
CA PRO A 522 -6.65 49.68 -22.25
C PRO A 522 -5.90 48.87 -23.30
N THR A 523 -4.56 48.90 -23.29
CA THR A 523 -3.74 48.14 -24.24
C THR A 523 -3.82 46.65 -23.96
N LEU A 524 -3.67 46.21 -22.70
CA LEU A 524 -3.74 44.77 -22.38
C LEU A 524 -5.11 44.17 -22.71
N ILE A 525 -6.21 44.92 -22.51
CA ILE A 525 -7.55 44.45 -22.89
C ILE A 525 -7.70 44.42 -24.41
N SER A 526 -7.13 45.39 -25.14
CA SER A 526 -7.09 45.35 -26.60
C SER A 526 -6.33 44.13 -27.13
N GLU A 527 -5.23 43.73 -26.50
CA GLU A 527 -4.49 42.51 -26.84
C GLU A 527 -5.31 41.25 -26.52
N ALA A 528 -6.02 41.22 -25.40
CA ALA A 528 -6.91 40.12 -25.06
C ALA A 528 -8.04 39.93 -26.10
N VAL A 529 -8.60 41.04 -26.60
CA VAL A 529 -9.61 41.05 -27.66
C VAL A 529 -8.99 40.57 -28.99
N SER A 530 -7.82 41.10 -29.37
CA SER A 530 -7.20 40.82 -30.68
C SER A 530 -6.68 39.38 -30.78
N GLN A 531 -6.06 38.87 -29.72
CA GLN A 531 -5.38 37.58 -29.71
C GLN A 531 -6.32 36.43 -29.34
N LYS A 532 -7.24 36.66 -28.40
CA LYS A 532 -8.06 35.60 -27.79
C LYS A 532 -9.58 35.86 -27.86
N GLN A 533 -10.00 36.86 -28.62
CA GLN A 533 -11.41 37.21 -28.81
C GLN A 533 -12.14 37.52 -27.49
N TYR A 534 -11.45 38.07 -26.49
CA TYR A 534 -12.05 38.41 -25.20
C TYR A 534 -13.28 39.32 -25.36
N GLU A 535 -14.41 38.91 -24.77
CA GLU A 535 -15.68 39.63 -24.92
C GLU A 535 -15.84 40.84 -23.99
N GLY A 536 -15.00 40.97 -22.96
CA GLY A 536 -15.11 42.04 -21.97
C GLY A 536 -15.98 41.71 -20.77
N ALA A 537 -16.17 42.70 -19.88
CA ALA A 537 -17.01 42.56 -18.69
C ALA A 537 -18.40 43.16 -18.93
N ASP A 538 -19.43 42.56 -18.33
CA ASP A 538 -20.80 43.09 -18.32
C ASP A 538 -21.18 43.72 -16.96
N GLY A 539 -20.25 43.72 -16.01
CA GLY A 539 -20.36 44.47 -14.75
C GLY A 539 -21.01 43.71 -13.60
N GLY A 540 -20.81 42.38 -13.56
CA GLY A 540 -21.41 41.28 -12.80
C GLY A 540 -21.81 41.39 -11.32
N TYR A 541 -22.18 42.56 -10.83
CA TYR A 541 -22.97 42.67 -9.61
C TYR A 541 -24.44 42.56 -10.02
N GLY A 542 -25.25 41.74 -9.34
CA GLY A 542 -26.71 41.82 -9.50
C GLY A 542 -27.26 43.21 -9.13
N ASP A 543 -28.57 43.34 -8.93
CA ASP A 543 -29.15 44.60 -8.44
C ASP A 543 -28.71 44.89 -6.99
N LEU A 544 -27.61 45.63 -6.84
CA LEU A 544 -27.09 46.12 -5.55
C LEU A 544 -27.67 47.51 -5.19
N GLY A 545 -28.75 47.93 -5.85
CA GLY A 545 -29.35 49.25 -5.67
C GLY A 545 -28.39 50.40 -6.01
N SER A 546 -28.61 51.57 -5.40
CA SER A 546 -27.88 52.82 -5.72
C SER A 546 -26.38 52.81 -5.41
N ASN A 547 -25.85 51.77 -4.75
CA ASN A 547 -24.42 51.59 -4.48
C ASN A 547 -23.71 50.67 -5.49
N GLY A 548 -24.46 49.99 -6.36
CA GLY A 548 -23.93 49.12 -7.41
C GLY A 548 -23.94 49.80 -8.77
N SER A 549 -22.99 50.70 -9.03
CA SER A 549 -22.79 51.12 -10.42
C SER A 549 -22.07 49.98 -11.18
N PHE A 550 -22.83 49.31 -12.06
CA PHE A 550 -22.29 48.39 -13.06
C PHE A 550 -21.15 49.07 -13.81
N SER A 551 -19.99 48.42 -13.90
CA SER A 551 -18.88 48.92 -14.70
C SER A 551 -18.38 47.82 -15.62
N PRO A 552 -18.63 47.93 -16.93
CA PRO A 552 -18.14 46.95 -17.92
C PRO A 552 -16.61 47.04 -18.13
N ASN A 553 -15.95 47.96 -17.42
CA ASN A 553 -14.53 48.23 -17.57
C ASN A 553 -13.69 47.56 -16.48
N ARG A 554 -14.30 46.78 -15.57
CA ARG A 554 -13.57 46.14 -14.47
C ARG A 554 -13.17 44.72 -14.80
N HIS A 555 -11.93 44.38 -14.47
CA HIS A 555 -11.35 43.07 -14.72
C HIS A 555 -10.45 42.64 -13.56
N SER A 556 -10.29 41.32 -13.42
CA SER A 556 -9.19 40.71 -12.69
C SER A 556 -8.16 40.23 -13.71
N VAL A 557 -6.87 40.43 -13.43
CA VAL A 557 -5.79 39.94 -14.30
C VAL A 557 -4.74 39.21 -13.51
N THR A 558 -4.14 38.18 -14.12
CA THR A 558 -3.02 37.43 -13.54
C THR A 558 -1.88 37.44 -14.55
N PHE A 559 -0.74 38.03 -14.20
CA PHE A 559 0.44 38.03 -15.06
C PHE A 559 1.31 36.83 -14.75
N THR A 560 1.86 36.21 -15.79
CA THR A 560 2.95 35.25 -15.68
C THR A 560 4.18 35.86 -16.33
N VAL A 561 5.28 35.95 -15.58
CA VAL A 561 6.54 36.57 -16.00
C VAL A 561 7.63 35.50 -15.97
N THR A 562 8.29 35.20 -17.09
CA THR A 562 9.27 34.09 -17.21
C THR A 562 10.62 34.43 -16.55
N ALA A 563 10.58 34.79 -15.27
CA ALA A 563 11.72 35.06 -14.41
C ALA A 563 11.44 34.58 -12.98
N PRO A 564 12.50 34.36 -12.17
CA PRO A 564 12.33 33.89 -10.80
C PRO A 564 11.44 34.82 -9.95
N LYS A 565 10.55 34.29 -9.11
CA LYS A 565 9.58 35.07 -8.31
C LYS A 565 10.24 36.15 -7.46
N ASN A 566 11.38 35.80 -6.87
CA ASN A 566 12.13 36.69 -5.99
C ASN A 566 12.79 37.86 -6.76
N SER A 567 12.74 37.83 -8.09
CA SER A 567 13.30 38.86 -8.98
C SER A 567 12.22 39.64 -9.73
N VAL A 568 10.93 39.37 -9.50
CA VAL A 568 9.84 40.04 -10.20
C VAL A 568 8.94 40.78 -9.20
N HIS A 569 8.67 42.05 -9.49
CA HIS A 569 7.82 42.88 -8.66
C HIS A 569 6.75 43.60 -9.48
N GLY A 570 5.53 43.65 -8.95
CA GLY A 570 4.39 44.30 -9.60
C GLY A 570 3.79 45.43 -8.77
N VAL A 571 3.40 46.52 -9.45
CA VAL A 571 2.60 47.60 -8.86
C VAL A 571 1.44 47.94 -9.79
N SER A 572 0.21 47.97 -9.27
CA SER A 572 -0.98 48.42 -9.99
C SER A 572 -1.27 49.88 -9.63
N VAL A 573 -1.52 50.71 -10.64
CA VAL A 573 -1.83 52.14 -10.49
C VAL A 573 -3.18 52.44 -11.11
N GLN A 574 -4.07 53.01 -10.29
CA GLN A 574 -5.38 53.47 -10.70
C GLN A 574 -5.48 54.98 -10.56
N LYS A 575 -5.70 55.64 -11.69
CA LYS A 575 -5.90 57.07 -11.77
C LYS A 575 -7.26 57.43 -11.21
N VAL A 576 -7.27 58.37 -10.26
CA VAL A 576 -8.51 58.90 -9.67
C VAL A 576 -8.64 60.36 -10.03
N VAL A 577 -9.66 60.72 -10.82
CA VAL A 577 -9.87 62.10 -11.26
C VAL A 577 -10.01 63.03 -10.05
N GLY A 578 -9.16 64.05 -9.99
CA GLY A 578 -9.17 65.06 -8.92
C GLY A 578 -8.58 64.62 -7.57
N ARG A 579 -7.91 63.46 -7.50
CA ARG A 579 -7.21 62.96 -6.30
C ARG A 579 -5.87 62.33 -6.66
N SER A 580 -5.07 61.99 -5.65
CA SER A 580 -3.85 61.19 -5.86
C SER A 580 -4.19 59.80 -6.38
N ASP A 581 -3.33 59.28 -7.26
CA ASP A 581 -3.47 57.94 -7.81
C ASP A 581 -3.42 56.89 -6.69
N ARG A 582 -4.22 55.84 -6.84
CA ARG A 582 -4.20 54.68 -5.94
C ARG A 582 -3.12 53.73 -6.43
N VAL A 583 -2.15 53.48 -5.58
CA VAL A 583 -1.06 52.53 -5.83
C VAL A 583 -1.32 51.30 -4.97
N MET A 584 -1.45 50.14 -5.60
CA MET A 584 -1.69 48.87 -4.93
C MET A 584 -0.52 47.93 -5.21
N PRO A 585 0.08 47.32 -4.18
CA PRO A 585 1.04 46.24 -4.40
C PRO A 585 0.30 45.07 -5.06
N VAL A 586 0.98 44.40 -5.98
CA VAL A 586 0.45 43.19 -6.62
C VAL A 586 0.72 41.99 -5.72
N LEU A 587 -0.25 41.09 -5.60
CA LEU A 587 -0.14 39.91 -4.73
C LEU A 587 0.72 38.85 -5.43
N ASP A 588 1.84 38.50 -4.81
CA ASP A 588 2.59 37.28 -5.10
C ASP A 588 1.94 36.13 -4.33
N GLN A 589 1.52 35.08 -5.04
CA GLN A 589 0.99 33.84 -4.46
C GLN A 589 1.71 32.61 -5.02
N ASN A 590 2.97 32.74 -5.43
CA ASN A 590 3.76 31.55 -5.76
C ASN A 590 4.09 30.77 -4.47
N ASP A 591 3.21 29.83 -4.14
CA ASP A 591 3.38 28.86 -3.04
C ASP A 591 4.38 27.73 -3.40
N TRP A 592 4.88 27.69 -4.63
CA TRP A 592 5.80 26.66 -5.13
C TRP A 592 7.29 27.10 -5.04
N SER A 593 8.18 26.12 -4.90
CA SER A 593 9.63 26.29 -5.01
C SER A 593 10.02 26.36 -6.49
N GLN A 594 10.59 27.50 -6.89
CA GLN A 594 11.05 27.69 -8.27
C GLN A 594 12.43 27.14 -8.54
#